data_AF-A0AAV6FET1-F1
#
_entry.id   AF-A0AAV6FET1-F1
#
_cell.length_a   1.000
_cell.length_b   1.000
_cell.length_c   1.000
_cell.angle_alpha   90.00
_cell.angle_beta   90.00
_cell.angle_gamma   90.00
#
_symmetry.space_group_name_H-M   'P 1'
#
loop_
_entity.id
_entity.type
_entity.pdbx_description
1 polymer ?
#
loop_
_entity_poly.entity_id
_entity_poly.type
_entity_poly.pdbx_seq_one_letter_code
_entity_poly.pdbx_strand_id
1 'polypeptide(L)'
;MARVYETFRMDGPEVQQHWVTFTEHMDSMVEEALRLNIKRSLQELSKAINGDSKASPNQLFRVQVVLRQGAPGTTEQVEFSPTLQKLAELVNSISPQLISTISVFQRLPDLLTRRRTQRKPV
;
A
#
# COMPACT_ATOMS: atom_id res chain seq x y z
N MET A 1 -23.87 5.26 5.79
CA MET A 1 -23.82 4.97 7.24
C MET A 1 -24.29 6.11 8.13
N ALA A 2 -23.91 7.38 7.90
CA ALA A 2 -24.45 8.50 8.68
C ALA A 2 -25.99 8.58 8.69
N ARG A 3 -26.64 8.36 7.53
CA ARG A 3 -28.11 8.28 7.42
C ARG A 3 -28.72 7.08 8.17
N VAL A 4 -27.97 5.99 8.30
CA VAL A 4 -28.42 4.80 9.04
C VAL A 4 -28.43 5.13 10.52
N TYR A 5 -27.32 5.69 11.04
CA TYR A 5 -27.21 6.17 12.42
C TYR A 5 -28.32 7.15 12.81
N GLU A 6 -28.67 8.06 11.90
CA GLU A 6 -29.71 9.07 12.12
C GLU A 6 -31.06 8.46 12.53
N THR A 7 -31.36 7.24 12.07
CA THR A 7 -32.64 6.55 12.32
C THR A 7 -32.81 6.20 13.81
N PHE A 8 -31.71 5.91 14.51
CA PHE A 8 -31.72 5.46 15.91
C PHE A 8 -30.84 6.34 16.81
N ARG A 9 -30.51 7.55 16.37
CA ARG A 9 -29.63 8.47 17.11
C ARG A 9 -30.16 8.84 18.50
N MET A 10 -31.49 8.81 18.67
CA MET A 10 -32.18 9.15 19.92
C MET A 10 -32.57 7.90 20.72
N ASP A 11 -32.22 6.71 20.23
CA ASP A 11 -32.54 5.46 20.89
C ASP A 11 -31.66 5.25 22.13
N GLY A 12 -32.10 4.30 22.96
CA GLY A 12 -31.49 4.02 24.25
C GLY A 12 -30.01 3.58 24.19
N PRO A 13 -29.35 3.53 25.35
CA PRO A 13 -27.92 3.23 25.46
C PRO A 13 -27.53 1.87 24.87
N GLU A 14 -28.43 0.89 24.90
CA GLU A 14 -28.23 -0.43 24.31
C GLU A 14 -28.03 -0.36 22.79
N VAL A 15 -28.90 0.39 22.09
CA VAL A 15 -28.82 0.58 20.64
C VAL A 15 -27.53 1.32 20.26
N GLN A 16 -27.15 2.34 21.04
CA GLN A 16 -25.89 3.06 20.85
C GLN A 16 -24.67 2.14 21.05
N GLN A 17 -24.71 1.24 22.03
CA GLN A 17 -23.63 0.28 22.27
C GLN A 17 -23.49 -0.71 21.11
N HIS A 18 -24.61 -1.23 20.59
CA HIS A 18 -24.59 -2.10 19.41
C HIS A 18 -24.05 -1.39 18.17
N TRP A 19 -24.39 -0.11 17.98
CA TRP A 19 -23.83 0.69 16.89
C TRP A 19 -22.31 0.80 16.97
N VAL A 20 -21.77 1.09 18.16
CA VAL A 20 -20.31 1.14 18.36
C VAL A 20 -19.67 -0.20 17.99
N THR A 21 -20.16 -1.31 18.55
CA THR A 21 -19.63 -2.65 18.25
C THR A 21 -19.70 -3.00 16.77
N PHE A 22 -20.80 -2.64 16.10
CA PHE A 22 -20.94 -2.82 14.66
C PHE A 22 -19.90 -2.02 13.86
N THR A 23 -19.71 -0.74 14.20
CA THR A 23 -18.72 0.10 13.52
C THR A 23 -17.28 -0.37 13.73
N GLU A 24 -16.94 -0.89 14.92
CA GLU A 24 -15.63 -1.49 15.22
C GLU A 24 -15.39 -2.78 14.43
N HIS A 25 -16.42 -3.61 14.28
CA HIS A 25 -16.36 -4.81 13.46
C HIS A 25 -16.10 -4.47 12.00
N MET A 26 -16.87 -3.52 11.45
CA MET A 26 -16.68 -3.04 10.08
C MET A 26 -15.30 -2.43 9.86
N ASP A 27 -14.81 -1.63 10.80
CA ASP A 27 -13.47 -1.03 10.77
C ASP A 27 -12.39 -2.09 10.61
N SER A 28 -12.48 -3.16 11.39
CA SER A 28 -11.55 -4.29 11.33
C SER A 28 -11.62 -5.04 10.00
N MET A 29 -12.82 -5.20 9.42
CA MET A 29 -12.97 -5.80 8.09
C MET A 29 -12.33 -4.94 6.99
N VAL A 30 -12.50 -3.61 7.06
CA VAL A 30 -11.90 -2.68 6.09
C VAL A 30 -10.38 -2.67 6.23
N GLU A 31 -9.85 -2.61 7.45
CA GLU A 31 -8.42 -2.69 7.73
C GLU A 31 -7.80 -3.96 7.15
N GLU A 32 -8.40 -5.13 7.39
CA GLU A 32 -7.87 -6.39 6.85
C GLU A 32 -7.99 -6.46 5.33
N ALA A 33 -9.07 -5.93 4.74
CA ALA A 33 -9.21 -5.85 3.29
C ALA A 33 -8.12 -4.99 2.65
N LEU A 34 -7.80 -3.82 3.23
CA LEU A 34 -6.72 -2.95 2.78
C LEU A 34 -5.35 -3.63 2.92
N ARG A 35 -5.09 -4.27 4.07
CA ARG A 35 -3.85 -5.00 4.32
C ARG A 35 -3.65 -6.14 3.33
N LEU A 36 -4.71 -6.91 3.06
CA LEU A 36 -4.68 -8.00 2.09
C LEU A 36 -4.48 -7.49 0.66
N ASN A 37 -5.07 -6.34 0.31
CA ASN A 37 -4.88 -5.71 -0.99
C ASN A 37 -3.42 -5.29 -1.22
N ILE A 38 -2.77 -4.67 -0.24
CA ILE A 38 -1.33 -4.34 -0.32
C ILE A 38 -0.50 -5.61 -0.45
N LYS A 39 -0.76 -6.62 0.39
CA LYS A 39 -0.05 -7.89 0.34
C LYS A 39 -0.13 -8.53 -1.04
N ARG A 40 -1.33 -8.62 -1.61
CA ARG A 40 -1.55 -9.17 -2.96
C ARG A 40 -0.82 -8.35 -4.02
N SER A 41 -0.90 -7.03 -3.96
CA SER A 41 -0.20 -6.14 -4.90
C SER A 41 1.32 -6.34 -4.87
N LEU A 42 1.91 -6.47 -3.68
CA LEU A 42 3.35 -6.73 -3.52
C LEU A 42 3.75 -8.14 -3.97
N GLN A 43 2.89 -9.14 -3.77
CA GLN A 43 3.11 -10.50 -4.26
C GLN A 43 3.09 -10.55 -5.80
N GLU A 44 2.15 -9.86 -6.43
CA GLU A 44 2.10 -9.75 -7.90
C GLU A 44 3.31 -9.01 -8.45
N LEU A 45 3.74 -7.92 -7.80
CA LEU A 45 4.98 -7.22 -8.17
C LEU A 45 6.21 -8.13 -8.03
N SER A 46 6.33 -8.86 -6.93
CA SER A 46 7.43 -9.80 -6.69
C SER A 46 7.45 -10.89 -7.75
N LYS A 47 6.28 -11.43 -8.10
CA LYS A 47 6.13 -12.43 -9.17
C LYS A 47 6.54 -11.86 -10.54
N ALA A 48 6.14 -10.62 -10.84
CA ALA A 48 6.49 -9.97 -12.09
C ALA A 48 8.00 -9.72 -12.24
N ILE A 49 8.70 -9.43 -11.13
CA ILE A 49 10.16 -9.20 -11.11
C ILE A 49 10.93 -10.53 -11.20
N ASN A 50 10.55 -11.51 -10.38
CA ASN A 50 11.28 -12.78 -10.28
C ASN A 50 10.94 -13.76 -11.41
N GLY A 51 9.83 -13.52 -12.11
CA GLY A 51 9.26 -14.44 -13.09
C GLY A 51 8.45 -15.58 -12.46
N ASP A 52 7.60 -16.19 -13.26
CA ASP A 52 7.00 -17.49 -12.98
C ASP A 52 7.85 -18.53 -13.72
N SER A 53 8.25 -19.63 -13.08
CA SER A 53 9.18 -20.63 -13.62
C SER A 53 8.73 -21.32 -14.91
N LYS A 54 7.54 -20.97 -15.43
CA LYS A 54 6.91 -21.50 -16.63
C LYS A 54 6.77 -20.50 -17.79
N ALA A 55 6.93 -19.20 -17.57
CA ALA A 55 6.75 -18.17 -18.59
C ALA A 55 7.99 -17.27 -18.69
N SER A 56 8.29 -16.77 -19.90
CA SER A 56 9.34 -15.77 -20.08
C SER A 56 9.08 -14.57 -19.15
N PRO A 57 10.07 -14.10 -18.37
CA PRO A 57 9.87 -13.03 -17.39
C PRO A 57 9.28 -11.78 -18.07
N ASN A 58 8.27 -11.19 -17.44
CA ASN A 58 7.61 -10.01 -17.96
C ASN A 58 8.61 -8.84 -17.95
N GLN A 59 8.88 -8.22 -19.10
CA GLN A 59 9.89 -7.16 -19.19
C GLN A 59 9.38 -5.90 -18.50
N LEU A 60 9.78 -5.70 -17.25
CA LEU A 60 9.35 -4.54 -16.45
C LEU A 60 10.14 -3.28 -16.75
N PHE A 61 11.43 -3.42 -17.09
CA PHE A 61 12.34 -2.30 -17.29
C PHE A 61 13.11 -2.44 -18.60
N ARG A 62 13.30 -1.32 -19.28
CA ARG A 62 14.24 -1.19 -20.40
C ARG A 62 15.45 -0.40 -19.91
N VAL A 63 16.65 -0.90 -20.21
CA VAL A 63 17.92 -0.22 -19.94
C VAL A 63 18.68 0.00 -21.23
N GLN A 64 19.40 1.11 -21.33
CA GLN A 64 20.37 1.35 -22.38
C GLN A 64 21.76 0.94 -21.91
N VAL A 65 22.54 0.33 -22.79
CA VAL A 65 23.97 0.11 -22.58
C VAL A 65 24.70 1.34 -23.12
N VAL A 66 25.43 2.03 -22.25
CA VAL A 66 26.16 3.24 -22.59
C VAL A 66 27.64 3.06 -22.26
N LEU A 67 28.49 3.66 -23.09
CA LEU A 67 29.93 3.72 -22.84
C LEU A 67 30.26 5.07 -22.21
N ARG A 68 30.73 5.07 -20.97
CA ARG A 68 31.22 6.27 -20.28
C ARG A 68 32.71 6.42 -20.50
N GLN A 69 33.11 7.59 -21.03
CA GLN A 69 34.51 7.97 -21.06
C GLN A 69 35.03 8.13 -19.63
N GLY A 70 36.12 7.42 -19.35
CA GLY A 70 36.86 7.59 -18.11
C GLY A 70 37.47 8.99 -17.99
N ALA A 71 37.84 9.37 -16.78
CA ALA A 71 38.71 10.52 -16.56
C ALA A 71 40.08 10.29 -17.24
N PRO A 72 40.90 11.33 -17.48
CA PRO A 72 42.22 11.14 -18.07
C PRO A 72 43.04 10.13 -17.26
N GLY A 73 43.39 9.00 -17.88
CA GLY A 73 44.11 7.91 -17.23
C GLY A 73 43.26 6.74 -16.73
N THR A 74 41.93 6.73 -16.96
CA THR A 74 41.07 5.58 -16.66
C THR A 74 40.45 4.96 -17.92
N THR A 75 40.23 3.65 -17.88
CA THR A 75 39.63 2.88 -18.98
C THR A 75 38.16 3.26 -19.14
N GLU A 76 37.66 3.29 -20.39
CA GLU A 76 36.23 3.46 -20.68
C GLU A 76 35.41 2.36 -19.99
N GLN A 77 34.27 2.74 -19.41
CA GLN A 77 33.39 1.82 -18.67
C GLN A 77 32.05 1.66 -19.37
N VAL A 78 31.63 0.39 -19.55
CA VAL A 78 30.29 0.06 -20.02
C VAL A 78 29.36 0.04 -18.82
N GLU A 79 28.28 0.81 -18.89
CA GLU A 79 27.28 0.90 -17.82
C GLU A 79 25.85 0.79 -18.36
N PHE A 80 24.90 0.46 -17.47
CA PHE A 80 23.48 0.53 -17.75
C PHE A 80 22.92 1.91 -17.36
N SER A 81 22.08 2.47 -18.24
CA SER A 81 21.31 3.69 -17.99
C SER A 81 19.81 3.42 -18.18
N PRO A 82 18.97 3.53 -17.13
CA PRO A 82 19.32 3.76 -15.72
C PRO A 82 20.13 2.60 -15.12
N THR A 83 20.85 2.86 -14.03
CA THR A 83 21.66 1.83 -13.34
C THR A 83 20.76 0.77 -12.69
N LEU A 84 21.26 -0.45 -12.56
CA LEU A 84 20.54 -1.54 -11.89
C LEU A 84 20.23 -1.19 -10.42
N GLN A 85 21.14 -0.47 -9.76
CA GLN A 85 20.92 0.05 -8.41
C GLN A 85 19.72 1.00 -8.37
N LYS A 86 19.60 1.91 -9.35
CA LYS A 86 18.46 2.82 -9.42
C LYS A 86 17.14 2.10 -9.63
N LEU A 87 17.13 1.03 -10.43
CA LEU A 87 15.95 0.19 -10.62
C LEU A 87 15.57 -0.55 -9.33
N ALA A 88 16.56 -1.08 -8.59
CA ALA A 88 16.32 -1.74 -7.31
C ALA A 88 15.75 -0.76 -6.25
N GLU A 89 16.29 0.46 -6.17
CA GLU A 89 15.75 1.53 -5.32
C GLU A 89 14.30 1.86 -5.67
N LEU A 90 13.98 1.96 -6.96
CA LEU A 90 12.62 2.21 -7.43
C LEU A 90 11.67 1.11 -6.95
N VAL A 91 12.01 -0.16 -7.18
CA VAL A 91 11.21 -1.30 -6.73
C VAL A 91 11.02 -1.28 -5.21
N ASN A 92 12.10 -1.08 -4.45
CA ASN A 92 12.07 -1.08 -3.00
C ASN A 92 11.26 0.09 -2.42
N SER A 93 11.11 1.19 -3.17
CA SER A 93 10.30 2.34 -2.76
C SER A 93 8.79 2.12 -2.83
N ILE A 94 8.31 1.09 -3.57
CA ILE A 94 6.88 0.87 -3.78
C ILE A 94 6.17 0.43 -2.49
N SER A 95 6.79 -0.47 -1.72
CA SER A 95 6.22 -0.96 -0.44
C SER A 95 5.89 0.17 0.54
N PRO A 96 6.85 1.05 0.91
CA PRO A 96 6.53 2.16 1.81
C PRO A 96 5.55 3.18 1.22
N GLN A 97 5.53 3.38 -0.11
CA GLN A 97 4.54 4.25 -0.76
C GLN A 97 3.12 3.69 -0.68
N LEU A 98 2.93 2.39 -0.88
CA LEU A 98 1.63 1.74 -0.72
C LEU A 98 1.11 1.84 0.72
N ILE A 99 1.98 1.62 1.70
CA ILE A 99 1.64 1.77 3.12
C ILE A 99 1.25 3.22 3.43
N SER A 100 2.05 4.19 2.98
CA SER A 100 1.76 5.61 3.15
C SER A 100 0.41 6.00 2.54
N THR A 101 0.09 5.46 1.36
CA THR A 101 -1.17 5.75 0.65
C THR A 101 -2.41 5.30 1.44
N ILE A 102 -2.34 4.19 2.18
CA ILE A 102 -3.46 3.73 3.00
C ILE A 102 -3.49 4.37 4.39
N SER A 103 -2.36 4.90 4.87
CA SER A 103 -2.23 5.49 6.22
C SER A 103 -3.12 6.70 6.50
N VAL A 104 -3.69 7.29 5.45
CA VAL A 104 -4.62 8.43 5.57
C VAL A 104 -6.05 7.99 5.89
N PHE A 105 -6.37 6.69 5.81
CA PHE A 105 -7.72 6.19 6.06
C PHE A 105 -8.07 6.33 7.55
N GLN A 106 -9.02 7.22 7.83
CA GLN A 106 -9.56 7.39 9.18
C GLN A 106 -10.38 6.17 9.58
N ARG A 107 -10.37 5.86 10.87
CA ARG A 107 -11.11 4.71 11.43
C ARG A 107 -12.61 4.97 11.30
N LEU A 108 -13.35 3.95 10.91
CA LEU A 108 -14.80 4.07 10.75
C LEU A 108 -15.52 4.54 12.02
N PRO A 109 -15.14 4.11 13.24
CA PRO A 109 -15.83 4.58 14.44
C PRO A 109 -15.56 6.06 14.72
N ASP A 110 -14.41 6.61 14.31
CA ASP A 110 -14.13 8.06 14.42
C ASP A 110 -15.04 8.90 13.51
N LEU A 111 -15.43 8.33 12.37
CA LEU A 111 -16.29 8.98 11.38
C LEU A 111 -17.78 8.80 11.67
N LEU A 112 -18.15 7.65 12.24
CA LEU A 112 -19.54 7.19 12.34
C LEU A 112 -20.08 7.17 13.76
N THR A 113 -19.23 7.39 14.77
CA THR A 113 -19.64 7.47 16.17
C THR A 113 -19.15 8.78 16.79
N ARG A 114 -19.76 9.18 17.90
CA ARG A 114 -19.30 10.34 18.68
C ARG A 114 -18.06 10.02 19.53
N ARG A 115 -17.61 8.76 19.57
CA ARG A 115 -16.44 8.32 20.33
C ARG A 115 -15.23 8.31 19.41
N ARG A 116 -14.21 9.08 19.76
CA ARG A 116 -12.89 8.91 19.14
C ARG A 116 -12.26 7.63 19.64
N THR A 117 -11.82 6.80 18.71
CA THR A 117 -10.97 5.66 18.94
C THR A 117 -9.57 6.12 19.32
N GLN A 118 -8.88 5.32 20.14
CA GLN A 118 -7.46 5.50 20.42
C GLN A 118 -6.58 4.81 19.37
N ARG A 119 -7.20 4.20 18.33
CA ARG A 119 -6.47 3.46 17.29
C ARG A 119 -5.90 4.46 16.29
N LYS A 120 -4.68 4.19 15.84
CA LYS A 120 -4.07 4.95 14.75
C LYS A 120 -4.89 4.74 13.46
N PRO A 121 -4.87 5.70 12.53
CA PRO A 121 -5.26 5.47 11.13
C PRO A 121 -4.64 4.18 10.59
N VAL A 122 -5.34 3.55 9.63
CA VAL A 122 -5.03 2.20 9.10
C VAL A 122 -3.57 2.04 8.69
#